data_AF-A0A924TVL8-F1
#
_entry.id   AF-A0A924TVL8-F1
#
_cell.length_a   1.000
_cell.length_b   1.000
_cell.length_c   1.000
_cell.angle_alpha   90.00
_cell.angle_beta   90.00
_cell.angle_gamma   90.00
#
_symmetry.space_group_name_H-M   'P 1'
#
loop_
_entity.id
_entity.type
_entity.pdbx_description
1 polymer ?
#
loop_
_entity_poly.entity_id
_entity_poly.type
_entity_poly.pdbx_seq_one_letter_code
_entity_poly.pdbx_strand_id
1 'polypeptide(L)'
;LSVLLGGSPPAFTLLRWLGAAYLVWVGLGLLRQPVAAAAADATARPAAASWRRLFAQGFLTNALNPKVALFFLAFVPQFIDADAPHPAWAFVALGTVFVVNGTAVNLVIAVAAAALRRQLGDGPRLRQWGRWLNRGVGAAFIGLGLRLALDDGPR
;
A
#
# COMPACT_ATOMS: atom_id res chain seq x y z
N LEU A 1 -2.97 17.84 10.04
CA LEU A 1 -1.84 16.93 10.36
C LEU A 1 -0.51 17.68 10.42
N SER A 2 -0.17 18.53 9.44
CA SER A 2 1.01 19.39 9.47
C SER A 2 1.04 20.39 10.63
N VAL A 3 -0.12 20.86 11.13
CA VAL A 3 -0.21 21.73 12.32
C VAL A 3 0.04 21.00 13.65
N LEU A 4 -0.25 19.70 13.75
CA LEU A 4 0.03 18.91 14.96
C LEU A 4 1.49 18.43 15.02
N LEU A 5 2.12 18.21 13.85
CA LEU A 5 3.53 17.82 13.76
C LEU A 5 4.49 19.01 13.80
N GLY A 6 4.04 20.22 13.48
CA GLY A 6 4.84 21.45 13.63
C GLY A 6 4.89 22.01 15.06
N GLY A 7 4.03 21.52 15.97
CA GLY A 7 3.87 22.09 17.31
C GLY A 7 4.71 21.45 18.43
N SER A 8 5.35 20.29 18.21
CA SER A 8 6.24 19.70 19.22
C SER A 8 7.43 18.93 18.59
N PRO A 9 8.65 19.49 18.67
CA PRO A 9 9.88 18.82 18.23
C PRO A 9 10.06 17.37 18.73
N PRO A 10 9.68 16.98 19.97
CA PRO A 10 9.85 15.60 20.43
C PRO A 10 8.87 14.60 19.80
N ALA A 11 7.61 14.99 19.52
CA ALA A 11 6.63 14.07 18.92
C ALA A 11 6.97 13.75 17.47
N PHE A 12 7.44 14.74 16.71
CA PHE A 12 7.95 14.54 15.36
C PHE A 12 9.16 13.58 15.35
N THR A 13 10.12 13.80 16.27
CA THR A 13 11.31 12.94 16.42
C THR A 13 10.92 11.51 16.76
N LEU A 14 10.02 11.31 17.72
CA LEU A 14 9.53 9.98 18.11
C LEU A 14 8.85 9.27 16.93
N LEU A 15 7.90 9.95 16.27
CA LEU A 15 7.18 9.39 15.13
C LEU A 15 8.12 9.03 13.98
N ARG A 16 9.15 9.85 13.74
CA ARG A 16 10.17 9.62 12.72
C ARG A 16 11.00 8.38 13.02
N TRP A 17 11.49 8.22 14.25
CA TRP A 17 12.23 7.01 14.64
C TRP A 17 11.36 5.75 14.55
N LEU A 18 10.09 5.83 14.97
CA LEU A 18 9.13 4.73 14.82
C LEU A 18 8.89 4.39 13.35
N GLY A 19 8.70 5.40 12.51
CA GLY A 19 8.55 5.22 11.07
C GLY A 19 9.78 4.58 10.42
N ALA A 20 10.97 5.03 10.79
CA ALA A 20 12.24 4.47 10.31
C ALA A 20 12.40 3.00 10.72
N ALA A 21 12.18 2.69 12.00
CA ALA A 21 12.24 1.31 12.50
C ALA A 21 11.22 0.40 11.80
N TYR A 22 10.00 0.90 11.58
CA TYR A 22 8.96 0.16 10.86
C TYR A 22 9.36 -0.13 9.41
N LEU A 23 9.87 0.86 8.67
CA LEU A 23 10.32 0.68 7.28
C LEU A 23 11.47 -0.33 7.18
N VAL A 24 12.45 -0.26 8.10
CA VAL A 24 13.55 -1.23 8.16
C VAL A 24 13.02 -2.63 8.48
N TRP A 25 12.09 -2.75 9.44
CA TRP A 25 11.47 -4.03 9.80
C TRP A 25 10.72 -4.66 8.61
N VAL A 26 9.88 -3.89 7.91
CA VAL A 26 9.18 -4.34 6.69
C VAL A 26 10.19 -4.75 5.60
N GLY A 27 11.20 -3.92 5.36
CA GLY A 27 12.21 -4.19 4.34
C GLY A 27 13.00 -5.45 4.63
N LEU A 28 13.41 -5.67 5.88
CA LEU A 28 14.06 -6.90 6.32
C LEU A 28 13.16 -8.13 6.18
N GLY A 29 11.85 -7.99 6.43
CA GLY A 29 10.86 -9.03 6.17
C GLY A 29 10.87 -9.46 4.70
N LEU A 30 10.87 -8.50 3.77
CA LEU A 30 10.93 -8.75 2.33
C LEU A 30 12.26 -9.38 1.86
N LEU A 31 13.38 -9.03 2.51
CA LEU A 31 14.68 -9.67 2.23
C LEU A 31 14.74 -11.13 2.67
N ARG A 32 14.06 -11.47 3.77
CA ARG A 32 14.10 -12.78 4.42
C ARG A 32 13.01 -13.74 3.96
N GLN A 33 11.89 -13.24 3.42
CA GLN A 33 10.79 -14.09 2.99
C GLN A 33 11.19 -14.97 1.79
N PRO A 34 11.12 -16.32 1.92
CA PRO A 34 11.21 -17.18 0.76
C PRO A 34 9.97 -16.96 -0.11
N VAL A 35 10.16 -16.65 -1.39
CA VAL A 35 9.06 -16.44 -2.36
C VAL A 35 8.10 -17.62 -2.44
N ALA A 36 8.56 -18.82 -2.06
CA ALA A 36 7.73 -20.00 -1.93
C ALA A 36 6.69 -19.91 -0.79
N ALA A 37 6.95 -19.20 0.31
CA ALA A 37 6.00 -19.02 1.41
C ALA A 37 4.87 -18.03 1.03
N ALA A 38 5.20 -16.94 0.34
CA ALA A 38 4.21 -16.01 -0.19
C ALA A 38 3.34 -16.65 -1.29
N ALA A 39 3.91 -17.58 -2.07
CA ALA A 39 3.15 -18.40 -3.00
C ALA A 39 2.36 -19.51 -2.29
N ALA A 40 2.87 -20.10 -1.21
CA ALA A 40 2.20 -21.15 -0.46
C ALA A 40 0.87 -20.66 0.14
N ASP A 41 0.85 -19.46 0.73
CA ASP A 41 -0.38 -18.80 1.20
C ASP A 41 -1.36 -18.46 0.06
N ALA A 42 -0.85 -18.20 -1.15
CA ALA A 42 -1.68 -17.98 -2.34
C ALA A 42 -2.15 -19.29 -3.01
N THR A 43 -1.45 -20.41 -2.78
CA THR A 43 -1.80 -21.75 -3.29
C THR A 43 -2.67 -22.55 -2.33
N ALA A 44 -2.91 -22.06 -1.11
CA ALA A 44 -4.10 -22.43 -0.36
C ALA A 44 -5.28 -21.92 -1.19
N ARG A 45 -5.71 -22.70 -2.21
CA ARG A 45 -6.96 -22.49 -2.93
C ARG A 45 -7.98 -22.27 -1.83
N PRO A 46 -8.52 -21.05 -1.64
CA PRO A 46 -9.56 -20.88 -0.67
C PRO A 46 -10.69 -21.76 -1.19
N ALA A 47 -11.01 -22.82 -0.44
CA ALA A 47 -11.95 -23.86 -0.84
C ALA A 47 -13.15 -23.21 -1.53
N ALA A 48 -13.22 -23.33 -2.87
CA ALA A 48 -14.12 -22.59 -3.76
C ALA A 48 -14.79 -21.36 -3.12
N ALA A 49 -14.01 -20.41 -2.60
CA ALA A 49 -14.61 -19.29 -1.90
C ALA A 49 -15.46 -18.52 -2.90
N SER A 50 -16.75 -18.37 -2.61
CA SER A 50 -17.66 -17.67 -3.51
C SER A 50 -17.13 -16.27 -3.77
N TRP A 51 -17.27 -15.77 -5.00
CA TRP A 51 -16.87 -14.40 -5.38
C TRP A 51 -17.38 -13.36 -4.39
N ARG A 52 -18.58 -13.59 -3.83
CA ARG A 52 -19.18 -12.77 -2.78
C ARG A 52 -18.36 -12.73 -1.49
N ARG A 53 -17.81 -13.87 -1.05
CA ARG A 53 -16.96 -13.94 0.16
C ARG A 53 -15.64 -13.20 -0.05
N LEU A 54 -15.01 -13.38 -1.21
CA LEU A 54 -13.77 -12.68 -1.56
C LEU A 54 -14.00 -11.16 -1.66
N PHE A 55 -15.09 -10.74 -2.30
CA PHE A 55 -15.48 -9.33 -2.37
C PHE A 55 -15.76 -8.75 -0.99
N ALA A 56 -16.57 -9.43 -0.17
CA ALA A 56 -16.91 -8.97 1.17
C ALA A 56 -15.67 -8.87 2.06
N GLN A 57 -14.75 -9.83 1.99
CA GLN A 57 -13.50 -9.77 2.73
C GLN A 57 -12.65 -8.57 2.31
N GLY A 58 -12.43 -8.39 0.99
CA GLY A 58 -11.69 -7.24 0.48
C GLY A 58 -12.34 -5.89 0.82
N PHE A 59 -13.66 -5.81 0.67
CA PHE A 59 -14.45 -4.63 1.02
C PHE A 59 -14.34 -4.30 2.51
N LEU A 60 -14.55 -5.28 3.39
CA LEU A 60 -14.47 -5.06 4.84
C LEU A 60 -13.06 -4.72 5.27
N THR A 61 -12.03 -5.40 4.75
CA THR A 61 -10.63 -5.06 5.06
C THR A 61 -10.28 -3.65 4.61
N ASN A 62 -10.78 -3.18 3.46
CA ASN A 62 -10.53 -1.83 2.99
C ASN A 62 -11.35 -0.78 3.75
N ALA A 63 -12.65 -1.01 3.96
CA ALA A 63 -13.56 -0.12 4.67
C ALA A 63 -13.19 0.05 6.15
N LEU A 64 -12.74 -1.01 6.80
CA LEU A 64 -12.27 -0.98 8.20
C LEU A 64 -10.82 -0.49 8.33
N ASN A 65 -10.12 -0.18 7.23
CA ASN A 65 -8.77 0.34 7.30
C ASN A 65 -8.80 1.83 7.64
N PRO A 66 -8.46 2.23 8.89
CA PRO A 66 -8.53 3.64 9.29
C PRO A 66 -7.57 4.51 8.47
N LYS A 67 -6.49 3.93 7.91
CA LYS A 67 -5.56 4.65 7.05
C LYS A 67 -6.22 5.14 5.77
N VAL A 68 -7.10 4.33 5.17
CA VAL A 68 -7.83 4.70 3.96
C VAL A 68 -8.80 5.83 4.28
N ALA A 69 -9.60 5.67 5.32
CA ALA A 69 -10.54 6.71 5.76
C ALA A 69 -9.83 8.05 6.05
N LEU A 70 -8.74 8.02 6.82
CA LEU A 70 -7.95 9.21 7.14
C LEU A 70 -7.32 9.85 5.89
N PHE A 71 -6.84 9.04 4.94
CA PHE A 71 -6.33 9.56 3.67
C PHE A 71 -7.41 10.33 2.91
N PHE A 72 -8.59 9.73 2.72
CA PHE A 72 -9.68 10.38 2.01
C PHE A 72 -10.17 11.65 2.71
N LEU A 73 -10.37 11.60 4.03
CA LEU A 73 -10.78 12.75 4.84
C LEU A 73 -9.75 13.88 4.84
N ALA A 74 -8.46 13.57 4.80
CA ALA A 74 -7.41 14.57 4.83
C ALA A 74 -7.09 15.13 3.44
N PHE A 75 -7.16 14.30 2.39
CA PHE A 75 -6.64 14.64 1.07
C PHE A 75 -7.74 15.12 0.12
N VAL A 76 -8.88 14.41 0.02
CA VAL A 76 -9.92 14.73 -0.98
C VAL A 76 -10.56 16.11 -0.77
N PRO A 77 -10.88 16.57 0.46
CA PRO A 77 -11.43 17.90 0.66
C PRO A 77 -10.50 19.03 0.20
N GLN A 78 -9.19 18.80 0.09
CA GLN A 78 -8.24 19.80 -0.41
C GLN A 78 -8.41 20.10 -1.90
N PHE A 79 -9.12 19.23 -2.64
CA PHE A 79 -9.42 19.39 -4.06
C PHE A 79 -10.86 19.86 -4.32
N ILE A 80 -11.60 20.18 -3.27
CA ILE A 80 -12.96 20.70 -3.35
C ILE A 80 -12.91 22.18 -3.04
N ASP A 81 -13.45 23.01 -3.92
CA ASP A 81 -13.56 24.45 -3.67
C ASP A 81 -14.34 24.71 -2.39
N ALA A 82 -13.84 25.65 -1.58
CA ALA A 82 -14.47 26.04 -0.31
C ALA A 82 -15.91 26.58 -0.53
N ASP A 83 -16.14 27.23 -1.66
CA ASP A 83 -17.42 27.83 -2.04
C ASP A 83 -18.29 26.90 -2.91
N ALA A 84 -17.94 25.62 -3.02
CA ALA A 84 -18.71 24.66 -3.81
C ALA A 84 -20.17 24.59 -3.29
N PRO A 85 -21.19 24.70 -4.16
CA PRO A 85 -22.59 24.64 -3.74
C PRO A 85 -22.96 23.30 -3.07
N HIS A 86 -22.27 22.23 -3.48
CA HIS A 86 -22.54 20.85 -3.05
C HIS A 86 -21.23 20.07 -2.81
N PRO A 87 -20.49 20.34 -1.72
CA PRO A 87 -19.18 19.75 -1.47
C PRO A 87 -19.23 18.23 -1.26
N ALA A 88 -20.33 17.70 -0.73
CA ALA A 88 -20.53 16.26 -0.57
C ALA A 88 -20.56 15.52 -1.92
N TRP A 89 -21.20 16.10 -2.94
CA TRP A 89 -21.25 15.50 -4.28
C TRP A 89 -19.89 15.59 -4.99
N ALA A 90 -19.15 16.69 -4.81
CA ALA A 90 -17.78 16.79 -5.29
C ALA A 90 -16.86 15.73 -4.65
N PHE A 91 -17.00 15.49 -3.35
CA PHE A 91 -16.28 14.42 -2.64
C PHE A 91 -16.59 13.04 -3.21
N VAL A 92 -17.88 12.72 -3.42
CA VAL A 92 -18.31 11.43 -4.01
C VAL A 92 -17.78 11.26 -5.43
N ALA A 93 -17.81 12.33 -6.24
CA ALA A 93 -17.29 12.30 -7.61
C ALA A 93 -15.77 12.05 -7.65
N LEU A 94 -14.99 12.78 -6.85
CA LEU A 94 -13.54 12.57 -6.73
C LEU A 94 -13.21 11.17 -6.19
N GLY A 95 -13.96 10.70 -5.20
CA GLY A 95 -13.86 9.33 -4.69
C GLY A 95 -14.11 8.29 -5.78
N THR A 96 -15.11 8.51 -6.63
CA THR A 96 -15.43 7.61 -7.74
C THR A 96 -14.31 7.61 -8.78
N VAL A 97 -13.79 8.78 -9.16
CA VAL A 97 -12.64 8.89 -10.07
C VAL A 97 -11.43 8.14 -9.52
N PHE A 98 -11.15 8.26 -8.22
CA PHE A 98 -10.06 7.53 -7.55
C PHE A 98 -10.29 6.02 -7.63
N VAL A 99 -11.49 5.53 -7.29
CA VAL A 99 -11.83 4.10 -7.31
C VAL A 99 -11.74 3.52 -8.72
N VAL A 100 -12.24 4.23 -9.73
CA VAL A 100 -12.19 3.80 -11.14
C VAL A 100 -10.74 3.70 -11.61
N ASN A 101 -9.92 4.72 -11.37
CA ASN A 101 -8.50 4.69 -11.75
C ASN A 101 -7.73 3.60 -11.01
N GLY A 102 -7.90 3.48 -9.70
CA GLY A 102 -7.26 2.44 -8.89
C GLY A 102 -7.66 1.04 -9.35
N THR A 103 -8.92 0.85 -9.71
CA THR A 103 -9.42 -0.42 -10.26
C THR A 103 -8.80 -0.72 -11.61
N ALA A 104 -8.76 0.26 -12.53
CA ALA A 104 -8.15 0.08 -13.85
C ALA A 104 -6.67 -0.31 -13.74
N VAL A 105 -5.90 0.40 -12.92
CA VAL A 105 -4.48 0.09 -12.67
C VAL A 105 -4.32 -1.31 -12.07
N ASN A 106 -5.12 -1.66 -11.06
CA ASN A 106 -5.06 -2.98 -10.44
C ASN A 106 -5.42 -4.11 -11.43
N LEU A 107 -6.41 -3.90 -12.29
CA LEU A 107 -6.78 -4.87 -13.31
C LEU A 107 -5.65 -5.06 -14.33
N VAL A 108 -5.01 -3.98 -14.79
CA VAL A 108 -3.85 -4.06 -15.68
C VAL A 108 -2.73 -4.87 -15.04
N ILE A 109 -2.40 -4.59 -13.77
CA ILE A 109 -1.36 -5.33 -13.04
C ILE A 109 -1.76 -6.80 -12.86
N ALA A 110 -3.02 -7.10 -12.52
CA ALA A 110 -3.51 -8.45 -12.34
C ALA A 110 -3.42 -9.27 -13.63
N VAL A 111 -3.86 -8.69 -14.75
CA VAL A 111 -3.78 -9.31 -16.08
C VAL A 111 -2.33 -9.51 -16.51
N ALA A 112 -1.46 -8.51 -16.32
CA ALA A 112 -0.04 -8.62 -16.62
C ALA A 112 0.63 -9.74 -15.80
N ALA A 113 0.34 -9.81 -14.50
CA ALA A 113 0.87 -10.84 -13.62
C ALA A 113 0.34 -12.25 -13.97
N ALA A 114 -0.93 -12.35 -14.40
CA ALA A 114 -1.50 -13.60 -14.89
C ALA A 114 -0.87 -14.04 -16.22
N ALA A 115 -0.67 -13.11 -17.16
CA ALA A 115 0.00 -13.37 -18.43
C ALA A 115 1.45 -13.83 -18.21
N LEU A 116 2.19 -13.17 -17.32
CA LEU A 116 3.56 -13.55 -16.96
C LEU A 116 3.62 -14.96 -16.35
N ARG A 117 2.70 -15.28 -15.45
CA ARG A 117 2.55 -16.64 -14.89
C ARG A 117 2.25 -17.68 -15.96
N ARG A 118 1.37 -17.39 -16.93
CA ARG A 118 1.05 -18.29 -18.03
C ARG A 118 2.24 -18.53 -18.96
N GLN A 119 3.06 -17.52 -19.22
CA GLN A 119 4.22 -17.61 -20.11
C GLN A 119 5.42 -18.31 -19.46
N LEU A 120 5.71 -18.01 -18.19
CA LEU A 120 6.89 -18.55 -17.49
C LEU A 120 6.61 -19.87 -16.74
N GLY A 121 5.33 -20.21 -16.54
CA GLY A 121 4.89 -21.26 -15.63
C GLY A 121 5.31 -21.00 -14.18
N ASP A 122 5.01 -21.94 -13.28
CA ASP A 122 5.49 -21.90 -11.88
C ASP A 122 6.97 -22.34 -11.74
N GLY A 123 7.75 -22.12 -12.80
CA GLY A 123 9.13 -22.55 -12.91
C GLY A 123 10.10 -21.77 -12.02
N PRO A 124 11.35 -22.28 -11.87
CA PRO A 124 12.37 -21.67 -11.02
C PRO A 124 12.72 -20.22 -11.42
N ARG A 125 12.53 -19.86 -12.70
CA ARG A 125 12.72 -18.48 -13.22
C ARG A 125 11.75 -17.49 -12.59
N LEU A 126 10.44 -17.75 -12.57
CA LEU A 126 9.46 -16.85 -11.96
C LEU A 126 9.73 -16.66 -10.46
N ARG A 127 10.08 -17.75 -9.77
CA ARG A 127 10.47 -17.71 -8.34
C ARG A 127 11.73 -16.89 -8.10
N GLN A 128 12.70 -16.94 -9.02
CA GLN A 128 13.92 -16.13 -8.94
C GLN A 128 13.64 -14.65 -9.18
N TRP A 129 12.82 -14.32 -10.19
CA TRP A 129 12.38 -12.95 -10.46
C TRP A 129 11.63 -12.35 -9.27
N GLY A 130 10.66 -13.08 -8.70
CA GLY A 130 9.98 -12.65 -7.48
C GLY A 130 10.93 -12.41 -6.31
N ARG A 131 12.01 -13.19 -6.19
CA ARG A 131 13.02 -13.01 -5.12
C ARG A 131 13.79 -11.71 -5.31
N TRP A 132 14.20 -11.42 -6.54
CA TRP A 132 14.90 -10.17 -6.85
C TRP A 132 14.01 -8.94 -6.67
N LEU A 133 12.74 -9.03 -7.07
CA LEU A 133 11.76 -7.97 -6.85
C LEU A 133 11.55 -7.72 -5.34
N ASN A 134 11.27 -8.76 -4.55
CA ASN A 134 11.13 -8.62 -3.10
C ASN A 134 12.39 -8.04 -2.46
N ARG A 135 13.59 -8.45 -2.92
CA ARG A 135 14.84 -7.91 -2.43
C ARG A 135 15.05 -6.44 -2.80
N GLY A 136 14.72 -6.05 -4.03
CA GLY A 136 14.81 -4.67 -4.49
C GLY A 136 13.86 -3.76 -3.71
N VAL A 137 12.60 -4.19 -3.55
CA VAL A 137 11.61 -3.46 -2.74
C VAL A 137 12.06 -3.40 -1.28
N GLY A 138 12.51 -4.52 -0.69
CA GLY A 138 13.03 -4.57 0.67
C GLY A 138 14.23 -3.65 0.91
N ALA A 139 15.17 -3.62 -0.04
CA ALA A 139 16.32 -2.72 0.00
C ALA A 139 15.89 -1.25 -0.09
N ALA A 140 14.90 -0.93 -0.94
CA ALA A 140 14.33 0.42 -1.02
C ALA A 140 13.67 0.83 0.30
N PHE A 141 12.90 -0.06 0.94
CA PHE A 141 12.30 0.20 2.26
C PHE A 141 13.35 0.43 3.35
N ILE A 142 14.42 -0.37 3.38
CA ILE A 142 15.53 -0.17 4.32
C ILE A 142 16.23 1.16 4.02
N GLY A 143 16.51 1.47 2.76
CA GLY A 143 17.13 2.72 2.35
C GLY A 143 16.29 3.94 2.74
N LEU A 144 14.98 3.89 2.53
CA LEU A 144 14.04 4.93 2.97
C LEU A 144 13.98 5.03 4.49
N GLY A 145 13.98 3.90 5.22
CA GLY A 145 14.00 3.89 6.68
C GLY A 145 15.28 4.51 7.25
N LEU A 146 16.45 4.17 6.68
CA LEU A 146 17.72 4.77 7.06
C LEU A 146 17.78 6.25 6.71
N ARG A 147 17.36 6.64 5.51
CA ARG A 147 17.28 8.05 5.12
C ARG A 147 16.35 8.83 6.05
N LEU A 148 15.20 8.27 6.41
CA LEU A 148 14.28 8.86 7.38
C LEU A 148 14.92 8.95 8.77
N ALA A 149 15.74 7.98 9.18
CA ALA A 149 16.48 8.04 10.44
C ALA A 149 17.62 9.07 10.43
N LEU A 150 18.15 9.43 9.26
CA LEU A 150 19.27 10.37 9.09
C LEU A 150 18.86 11.79 8.68
N ASP A 151 17.60 12.03 8.35
CA ASP A 151 17.11 13.38 8.02
C ASP A 151 17.33 14.33 9.21
N ASP A 152 17.45 15.64 9.09
CA ASP A 152 17.62 16.50 10.29
C ASP A 152 16.34 17.27 10.61
N GLY A 153 15.19 16.64 10.39
CA GLY A 153 13.87 17.26 10.63
C GLY A 153 13.65 18.57 9.84
N PRO A 154 12.47 19.19 9.97
CA PRO A 154 12.25 20.50 9.38
C PRO A 154 13.13 21.53 10.11
N ARG A 155 13.96 22.25 9.35
CA ARG A 155 14.60 23.50 9.79
C ARG A 155 13.55 24.59 10.00
#